data_AF-A0AAW9KDL5-F1
#
_entry.id   AF-A0AAW9KDL5-F1
#
_cell.length_a   1.000
_cell.length_b   1.000
_cell.length_c   1.000
_cell.angle_alpha   90.00
_cell.angle_beta   90.00
_cell.angle_gamma   90.00
#
_symmetry.space_group_name_H-M   'P 1'
#
loop_
_entity.id
_entity.type
_entity.pdbx_description
1 polymer ?
#
loop_
_entity_poly.entity_id
_entity_poly.type
_entity_poly.pdbx_seq_one_letter_code
_entity_poly.pdbx_strand_id
1 'polypeptide(L)'
;YTLVSTPSNATGKYVDGTVEVIYYYAKTIPWTPLEPAERLGNLVVKYLEQRTNKELALQIGDKGLVGTEYFTTAKDIDGYELVAVPSNEKGKYIDGTVEVIYFYSPKKVTISQSTAPQNTVPQKVSQGTVQQDKIEEEAPLLPKTGEEGYILYYVLGALFLIAGLRLTSRKSKKI
;
A
#
# COMPACT_ATOMS: atom_id res chain seq x y z
N TYR A 1 -21.90 -45.98 1.51
CA TYR A 1 -20.92 -47.05 1.21
C TYR A 1 -21.26 -47.61 -0.16
N THR A 2 -20.25 -47.90 -0.95
CA THR A 2 -20.37 -48.42 -2.32
C THR A 2 -19.48 -49.66 -2.45
N LEU A 3 -19.99 -50.71 -3.11
CA LEU A 3 -19.19 -51.91 -3.39
C LEU A 3 -18.00 -51.53 -4.28
N VAL A 4 -16.79 -51.98 -3.91
CA VAL A 4 -15.56 -51.70 -4.68
C VAL A 4 -15.44 -52.69 -5.85
N SER A 5 -15.69 -53.96 -5.57
CA SER A 5 -15.71 -55.04 -6.55
C SER A 5 -16.49 -56.24 -6.00
N THR A 6 -17.09 -57.03 -6.89
CA THR A 6 -17.65 -58.34 -6.55
C THR A 6 -16.52 -59.38 -6.56
N PRO A 7 -16.34 -60.19 -5.49
CA PRO A 7 -15.31 -61.23 -5.49
C PRO A 7 -15.66 -62.34 -6.49
N SER A 8 -14.65 -62.98 -7.10
CA SER A 8 -14.84 -63.98 -8.15
C SER A 8 -15.56 -65.25 -7.68
N ASN A 9 -15.56 -65.53 -6.37
CA ASN A 9 -16.30 -66.63 -5.75
C ASN A 9 -17.66 -66.21 -5.14
N ALA A 10 -18.20 -65.04 -5.49
CA ALA A 10 -19.53 -64.59 -5.07
C ALA A 10 -20.67 -65.55 -5.50
N THR A 11 -20.42 -66.40 -6.49
CA THR A 11 -21.33 -67.46 -6.95
C THR A 11 -20.55 -68.76 -7.15
N GLY A 12 -21.11 -69.89 -6.71
CA GLY A 12 -20.48 -71.20 -6.83
C GLY A 12 -21.43 -72.35 -6.53
N LYS A 13 -20.89 -73.57 -6.46
CA LYS A 13 -21.57 -74.74 -5.91
C LYS A 13 -21.10 -74.98 -4.47
N TYR A 14 -21.94 -75.61 -3.66
CA TYR A 14 -21.52 -76.13 -2.36
C TYR A 14 -20.40 -77.17 -2.53
N VAL A 15 -19.40 -77.07 -1.68
CA VAL A 15 -18.29 -78.00 -1.52
C VAL A 15 -18.16 -78.31 -0.02
N ASP A 16 -17.49 -79.41 0.32
CA ASP A 16 -17.22 -79.75 1.71
C ASP A 16 -16.14 -78.84 2.32
N GLY A 17 -16.22 -78.55 3.62
CA GLY A 17 -15.40 -77.56 4.31
C GLY A 17 -15.90 -76.10 4.23
N THR A 18 -15.05 -75.16 4.65
CA THR A 18 -15.39 -73.73 4.77
C THR A 18 -15.11 -72.96 3.48
N VAL A 19 -16.05 -72.11 3.05
CA VAL A 19 -15.87 -71.18 1.92
C VAL A 19 -16.02 -69.74 2.42
N GLU A 20 -14.97 -68.93 2.28
CA GLU A 20 -14.99 -67.50 2.61
C GLU A 20 -15.22 -66.64 1.36
N VAL A 21 -16.12 -65.66 1.45
CA VAL A 21 -16.45 -64.73 0.35
C VAL A 21 -16.34 -63.29 0.86
N ILE A 22 -15.23 -62.63 0.54
CA ILE A 22 -14.87 -61.32 1.11
C ILE A 22 -15.33 -60.19 0.18
N TYR A 23 -16.18 -59.29 0.70
CA TYR A 23 -16.68 -58.11 -0.02
C TYR A 23 -16.02 -56.83 0.49
N TYR A 24 -15.43 -56.05 -0.43
CA TYR A 24 -14.82 -54.76 -0.10
C TYR A 24 -15.77 -53.60 -0.40
N TYR A 25 -16.02 -52.74 0.60
CA TYR A 25 -16.90 -51.57 0.49
C TYR A 25 -16.16 -50.28 0.79
N ALA A 26 -16.18 -49.34 -0.14
CA ALA A 26 -15.67 -47.98 0.07
C ALA A 26 -16.69 -47.15 0.84
N LYS A 27 -16.23 -46.37 1.83
CA LYS A 27 -17.09 -45.36 2.46
C LYS A 27 -17.22 -44.17 1.52
N THR A 28 -18.35 -44.09 0.83
CA THR A 28 -18.77 -42.92 0.04
C THR A 28 -18.73 -41.69 0.94
N ILE A 29 -17.80 -40.77 0.67
CA ILE A 29 -17.87 -39.42 1.22
C ILE A 29 -18.84 -38.61 0.35
N PRO A 30 -19.86 -37.95 0.92
CA PRO A 30 -20.61 -36.96 0.16
C PRO A 30 -19.67 -35.81 -0.22
N TRP A 31 -19.83 -35.25 -1.42
CA TRP A 31 -19.08 -34.05 -1.80
C TRP A 31 -19.67 -32.85 -1.06
N THR A 32 -19.01 -32.43 0.02
CA THR A 32 -19.25 -31.13 0.63
C THR A 32 -18.56 -30.08 -0.22
N PRO A 33 -19.25 -29.00 -0.64
CA PRO A 33 -18.58 -27.83 -1.22
C PRO A 33 -17.54 -27.31 -0.24
N LEU A 34 -16.31 -27.06 -0.72
CA LEU A 34 -15.33 -26.33 0.06
C LEU A 34 -15.71 -24.85 0.00
N GLU A 35 -16.02 -24.25 1.14
CA GLU A 35 -16.17 -22.79 1.23
C GLU A 35 -14.83 -22.13 0.89
N PRO A 36 -14.80 -21.09 0.03
CA PRO A 36 -13.57 -20.38 -0.28
C PRO A 36 -12.97 -19.78 0.99
N ALA A 37 -11.69 -20.03 1.25
CA ALA A 37 -11.00 -19.43 2.38
C ALA A 37 -11.06 -17.90 2.28
N GLU A 38 -11.62 -17.25 3.30
CA GLU A 38 -11.62 -15.79 3.38
C GLU A 38 -10.19 -15.25 3.37
N ARG A 39 -9.96 -14.22 2.56
CA ARG A 39 -8.65 -13.57 2.45
C ARG A 39 -8.75 -12.14 2.94
N LEU A 40 -7.79 -11.73 3.76
CA LEU A 40 -7.70 -10.41 4.36
C LEU A 40 -6.58 -9.60 3.70
N GLY A 41 -6.88 -8.36 3.34
CA GLY A 41 -5.90 -7.32 3.03
C GLY A 41 -5.60 -6.46 4.26
N ASN A 42 -4.44 -5.79 4.26
CA ASN A 42 -4.05 -4.80 5.25
C ASN A 42 -4.10 -3.40 4.62
N LEU A 43 -4.36 -2.37 5.43
CA LEU A 43 -4.27 -0.96 5.02
C LEU A 43 -3.17 -0.26 5.82
N VAL A 44 -2.36 0.58 5.19
CA VAL A 44 -1.38 1.46 5.84
C VAL A 44 -1.55 2.86 5.29
N VAL A 45 -1.64 3.86 6.18
CA VAL A 45 -1.79 5.27 5.81
C VAL A 45 -0.62 6.06 6.38
N LYS A 46 0.15 6.71 5.50
CA LYS A 46 1.33 7.51 5.84
C LYS A 46 1.06 8.99 5.58
N TYR A 47 1.64 9.83 6.42
CA TYR A 47 1.55 11.28 6.34
C TYR A 47 2.99 11.83 6.27
N LEU A 48 3.44 12.20 5.08
CA LEU A 48 4.85 12.49 4.77
C LEU A 48 5.07 13.95 4.33
N GLU A 49 6.23 14.52 4.67
CA GLU A 49 6.66 15.79 4.08
C GLU A 49 7.14 15.58 2.63
N GLN A 50 6.64 16.40 1.69
CA GLN A 50 6.76 16.17 0.24
C GLN A 50 8.18 16.22 -0.34
N ARG A 51 9.14 16.89 0.31
CA ARG A 51 10.51 17.08 -0.21
C ARG A 51 11.52 16.08 0.34
N THR A 52 11.26 15.59 1.55
CA THR A 52 12.19 14.76 2.34
C THR A 52 11.67 13.35 2.59
N ASN A 53 10.38 13.10 2.34
CA ASN A 53 9.66 11.89 2.76
C ASN A 53 9.72 11.63 4.28
N LYS A 54 10.05 12.65 5.09
CA LYS A 54 10.03 12.56 6.55
C LYS A 54 8.61 12.22 7.00
N GLU A 55 8.47 11.14 7.78
CA GLU A 55 7.20 10.81 8.41
C GLU A 55 6.81 11.88 9.44
N LEU A 56 5.60 12.42 9.27
CA LEU A 56 4.97 13.40 10.15
C LEU A 56 3.97 12.72 11.09
N ALA A 57 3.28 11.70 10.58
CA ALA A 57 2.50 10.75 11.34
C ALA A 57 2.40 9.41 10.59
N LEU A 58 2.21 8.33 11.35
CA LEU A 58 1.80 7.03 10.84
C LEU A 58 0.35 6.74 11.23
N GLN A 59 -0.31 5.90 10.44
CA GLN A 59 -1.52 5.18 10.84
C GLN A 59 -1.46 3.79 10.23
N ILE A 60 -1.20 2.80 11.08
CA ILE A 60 -1.49 1.40 10.74
C ILE A 60 -3.02 1.32 10.64
N GLY A 61 -3.52 0.98 9.46
CA GLY A 61 -4.94 0.87 9.19
C GLY A 61 -5.47 -0.54 9.46
N ASP A 62 -6.80 -0.66 9.41
CA ASP A 62 -7.48 -1.92 9.72
C ASP A 62 -7.28 -2.99 8.64
N LYS A 63 -7.52 -4.24 9.03
CA LYS A 63 -7.59 -5.37 8.10
C LYS A 63 -9.02 -5.55 7.61
N GLY A 64 -9.18 -5.80 6.30
CA GLY A 64 -10.49 -5.98 5.67
C GLY A 64 -10.51 -7.18 4.72
N LEU A 65 -11.68 -7.75 4.52
CA LEU A 65 -11.89 -8.83 3.54
C LEU A 65 -11.61 -8.32 2.12
N VAL A 66 -10.90 -9.10 1.31
CA VAL A 66 -10.54 -8.72 -0.05
C VAL A 66 -11.79 -8.45 -0.88
N GLY A 67 -11.87 -7.25 -1.47
CA GLY A 67 -13.03 -6.76 -2.21
C GLY A 67 -13.99 -5.87 -1.41
N THR A 68 -13.91 -5.81 -0.08
CA THR A 68 -14.63 -4.79 0.71
C THR A 68 -13.98 -3.43 0.55
N GLU A 69 -14.74 -2.37 0.84
CA GLU A 69 -14.32 -1.00 0.59
C GLU A 69 -13.57 -0.40 1.79
N TYR A 70 -12.64 0.51 1.48
CA TYR A 70 -11.97 1.34 2.48
C TYR A 70 -12.08 2.82 2.11
N PHE A 71 -11.96 3.66 3.14
CA PHE A 71 -11.82 5.11 3.02
C PHE A 71 -10.78 5.60 4.03
N THR A 72 -10.02 6.61 3.65
CA THR A 72 -9.00 7.27 4.46
C THR A 72 -9.18 8.79 4.37
N THR A 73 -8.66 9.54 5.34
CA THR A 73 -8.70 11.00 5.30
C THR A 73 -7.33 11.59 5.62
N ALA A 74 -7.09 12.80 5.10
CA ALA A 74 -6.02 13.66 5.57
C ALA A 74 -6.19 13.98 7.07
N LYS A 75 -5.06 14.20 7.76
CA LYS A 75 -5.01 14.78 9.10
C LYS A 75 -4.66 16.26 9.02
N ASP A 76 -5.12 17.07 9.98
CA ASP A 76 -4.43 18.32 10.29
C ASP A 76 -3.15 17.98 11.07
N ILE A 77 -2.07 18.70 10.74
CA ILE A 77 -0.73 18.47 11.28
C ILE A 77 -0.15 19.85 11.56
N ASP A 78 0.25 20.10 12.80
CA ASP A 78 0.75 21.42 13.19
C ASP A 78 2.04 21.76 12.42
N GLY A 79 2.13 23.01 11.98
CA GLY A 79 3.19 23.48 11.08
C GLY A 79 3.12 22.98 9.63
N TYR A 80 2.15 22.13 9.23
CA TYR A 80 2.05 21.59 7.85
C TYR A 80 0.67 21.79 7.19
N GLU A 81 0.66 21.91 5.87
CA GLU A 81 -0.54 22.01 5.02
C GLU A 81 -0.56 20.84 4.01
N LEU A 82 -1.76 20.36 3.65
CA LEU A 82 -1.89 19.24 2.70
C LEU A 82 -1.59 19.71 1.26
N VAL A 83 -0.73 18.99 0.55
CA VAL A 83 -0.38 19.29 -0.85
C VAL A 83 -1.47 18.81 -1.81
N ALA A 84 -1.92 17.56 -1.64
CA ALA A 84 -2.99 16.95 -2.44
C ALA A 84 -3.61 15.76 -1.70
N VAL A 85 -4.86 15.46 -2.04
CA VAL A 85 -5.52 14.18 -1.68
C VAL A 85 -5.02 13.09 -2.64
N PRO A 86 -4.57 11.92 -2.15
CA PRO A 86 -4.10 10.84 -3.01
C PRO A 86 -5.26 10.17 -3.76
N SER A 87 -5.04 9.78 -5.02
CA SER A 87 -6.07 9.18 -5.88
C SER A 87 -6.59 7.83 -5.39
N ASN A 88 -5.94 7.20 -4.42
CA ASN A 88 -6.38 5.99 -3.73
C ASN A 88 -6.88 6.25 -2.29
N GLU A 89 -7.35 7.47 -1.96
CA GLU A 89 -7.97 7.75 -0.65
C GLU A 89 -9.19 6.84 -0.35
N LYS A 90 -9.89 6.41 -1.41
CA LYS A 90 -10.97 5.41 -1.42
C LYS A 90 -10.55 4.23 -2.30
N GLY A 91 -11.00 3.03 -1.96
CA GLY A 91 -10.75 1.85 -2.80
C GLY A 91 -11.33 0.57 -2.21
N LYS A 92 -10.74 -0.57 -2.60
CA LYS A 92 -11.08 -1.90 -2.07
C LYS A 92 -9.83 -2.60 -1.55
N TYR A 93 -9.98 -3.42 -0.50
CA TYR A 93 -8.91 -4.27 0.01
C TYR A 93 -8.46 -5.30 -1.05
N ILE A 94 -7.15 -5.47 -1.20
CA ILE A 94 -6.50 -6.43 -2.12
C ILE A 94 -5.67 -7.45 -1.34
N ASP A 95 -5.02 -8.39 -2.03
CA ASP A 95 -4.01 -9.25 -1.37
C ASP A 95 -2.83 -8.43 -0.84
N GLY A 96 -2.24 -8.86 0.28
CA GLY A 96 -1.14 -8.14 0.92
C GLY A 96 -1.58 -6.83 1.57
N THR A 97 -1.06 -5.69 1.08
CA THR A 97 -1.18 -4.38 1.74
C THR A 97 -1.49 -3.28 0.74
N VAL A 98 -2.51 -2.48 1.03
CA VAL A 98 -2.75 -1.17 0.40
C VAL A 98 -1.96 -0.12 1.18
N GLU A 99 -1.17 0.70 0.48
CA GLU A 99 -0.54 1.89 1.06
C GLU A 99 -1.16 3.17 0.48
N VAL A 100 -1.60 4.07 1.36
CA VAL A 100 -2.13 5.40 1.01
C VAL A 100 -1.22 6.45 1.62
N ILE A 101 -0.73 7.39 0.81
CA ILE A 101 0.25 8.40 1.24
C ILE A 101 -0.34 9.80 1.04
N TYR A 102 -0.48 10.54 2.15
CA TYR A 102 -0.82 11.95 2.14
C TYR A 102 0.47 12.78 2.23
N PHE A 103 0.69 13.66 1.25
CA PHE A 103 1.87 14.52 1.19
C PHE A 103 1.58 15.93 1.69
N TYR A 104 2.51 16.50 2.45
CA TYR A 104 2.38 17.77 3.16
C TYR A 104 3.56 18.72 2.87
N SER A 105 3.30 20.03 2.87
CA SER A 105 4.31 21.09 2.86
C SER A 105 4.34 21.83 4.21
N PRO A 106 5.49 22.38 4.64
CA PRO A 106 5.52 23.28 5.78
C PRO A 106 4.69 24.54 5.51
N LYS A 107 3.77 24.89 6.43
CA LYS A 107 2.97 26.13 6.41
C LYS A 107 3.91 27.33 6.35
N LYS A 108 3.66 28.28 5.44
CA LYS A 108 4.45 29.52 5.35
C LYS A 108 4.25 30.37 6.60
N VAL A 109 5.34 30.67 7.31
CA VAL A 109 5.33 31.56 8.48
C VAL A 109 4.95 32.98 8.05
N THR A 110 3.65 33.27 8.12
CA THR A 110 3.10 34.59 7.84
C THR A 110 3.26 35.44 9.09
N ILE A 111 4.37 36.18 9.18
CA ILE A 111 4.55 37.19 10.21
C ILE A 111 3.57 38.33 9.91
N SER A 112 2.41 38.30 10.57
CA SER A 112 1.45 39.41 10.55
C SER A 112 2.11 40.65 11.17
N GLN A 113 2.65 41.51 10.32
CA GLN A 113 3.24 42.78 10.74
C GLN A 113 2.16 43.64 11.41
N SER A 114 2.33 43.91 12.70
CA SER A 114 1.48 44.88 13.41
C SER A 114 1.74 46.28 12.85
N THR A 115 0.80 46.78 12.05
CA THR A 115 0.89 48.11 11.43
C THR A 115 0.63 49.19 12.49
N ALA A 116 1.70 49.73 13.06
CA ALA A 116 1.64 50.75 14.10
C ALA A 116 1.29 52.15 13.54
N PRO A 117 0.60 53.00 14.33
CA PRO A 117 0.65 54.45 14.15
C PRO A 117 1.91 55.01 14.84
N GLN A 118 2.87 55.48 14.05
CA GLN A 118 4.09 56.11 14.57
C GLN A 118 3.84 57.57 15.01
N ASN A 119 4.27 57.92 16.22
CA ASN A 119 4.50 59.32 16.63
C ASN A 119 5.62 59.39 17.68
N THR A 120 6.37 60.49 17.71
CA THR A 120 7.77 60.48 18.18
C THR A 120 8.04 61.40 19.38
N VAL A 121 8.67 60.86 20.43
CA VAL A 121 9.44 61.62 21.44
C VAL A 121 10.69 60.80 21.82
N PRO A 122 11.93 61.35 21.84
CA PRO A 122 13.16 60.57 22.02
C PRO A 122 13.69 60.57 23.47
N GLN A 123 14.32 59.47 23.91
CA GLN A 123 15.16 59.49 25.12
C GLN A 123 16.38 58.52 25.11
N LYS A 124 17.55 59.12 24.92
CA LYS A 124 18.90 58.84 25.45
C LYS A 124 19.43 57.39 25.63
N VAL A 125 20.58 57.18 24.97
CA VAL A 125 21.55 56.07 25.06
C VAL A 125 21.92 55.61 26.48
N SER A 126 22.17 54.30 26.64
CA SER A 126 23.22 53.76 27.52
C SER A 126 23.85 52.48 26.90
N GLN A 127 25.17 52.30 27.02
CA GLN A 127 25.92 51.12 26.52
C GLN A 127 26.41 50.25 27.69
N GLY A 128 26.67 48.96 27.47
CA GLY A 128 27.28 48.07 28.48
C GLY A 128 27.68 46.68 27.95
N THR A 129 28.88 46.23 28.31
CA THR A 129 29.56 44.94 27.97
C THR A 129 30.70 44.73 28.98
N VAL A 130 31.25 43.55 29.27
CA VAL A 130 31.10 42.16 28.77
C VAL A 130 30.91 41.22 30.00
N GLN A 131 30.90 39.88 30.01
CA GLN A 131 31.28 38.79 29.07
C GLN A 131 30.03 37.90 28.75
N GLN A 132 30.02 36.68 28.21
CA GLN A 132 30.94 35.57 27.84
C GLN A 132 31.56 34.70 28.97
N ASP A 133 31.29 33.39 28.92
CA ASP A 133 32.04 32.33 29.61
C ASP A 133 32.27 31.13 28.67
N LYS A 134 33.10 30.15 29.02
CA LYS A 134 33.75 29.18 28.09
C LYS A 134 33.52 27.70 28.50
N ILE A 135 33.97 26.76 27.63
CA ILE A 135 34.15 25.28 27.82
C ILE A 135 32.91 24.46 27.42
N GLU A 136 32.98 23.42 26.56
CA GLU A 136 34.05 23.05 25.60
C GLU A 136 33.51 22.31 24.35
N GLU A 137 34.45 22.03 23.46
CA GLU A 137 34.40 21.48 22.11
C GLU A 137 33.96 20.01 21.99
N GLU A 138 33.06 19.72 21.04
CA GLU A 138 33.04 18.44 20.30
C GLU A 138 32.84 18.75 18.80
N ALA A 139 33.60 18.09 17.93
CA ALA A 139 33.85 18.58 16.57
C ALA A 139 32.76 18.20 15.55
N PRO A 140 32.37 19.11 14.63
CA PRO A 140 31.46 18.78 13.52
C PRO A 140 32.17 17.90 12.49
N LEU A 141 31.75 16.63 12.38
CA LEU A 141 32.27 15.73 11.34
C LEU A 141 31.85 16.19 9.94
N LEU A 142 32.83 16.18 9.03
CA LEU A 142 32.70 16.67 7.65
C LEU A 142 31.70 15.84 6.80
N PRO A 143 31.09 16.45 5.77
CA PRO A 143 30.06 15.80 4.95
C PRO A 143 30.61 14.62 4.14
N LYS A 144 29.73 13.69 3.78
CA LYS A 144 29.99 12.69 2.73
C LYS A 144 29.08 12.92 1.54
N THR A 145 29.69 13.32 0.43
CA THR A 145 29.07 13.35 -0.90
C THR A 145 28.73 11.93 -1.35
N GLY A 146 27.62 11.77 -2.06
CA GLY A 146 27.14 10.50 -2.60
C GLY A 146 25.96 10.77 -3.54
N GLU A 147 26.27 11.07 -4.79
CA GLU A 147 25.29 11.44 -5.81
C GLU A 147 24.64 10.19 -6.41
N GLU A 148 23.32 10.03 -6.26
CA GLU A 148 22.49 9.26 -7.20
C GLU A 148 21.11 9.92 -7.33
N GLY A 149 20.92 10.66 -8.42
CA GLY A 149 19.73 11.47 -8.67
C GLY A 149 18.58 10.66 -9.29
N TYR A 150 17.71 10.08 -8.47
CA TYR A 150 16.53 9.38 -8.96
C TYR A 150 15.46 10.33 -9.50
N ILE A 151 15.59 10.55 -10.81
CA ILE A 151 14.77 11.32 -11.74
C ILE A 151 13.24 11.21 -11.56
N LEU A 152 12.59 12.37 -11.67
CA LEU A 152 11.14 12.59 -11.59
C LEU A 152 10.38 12.03 -12.80
N TYR A 153 9.82 10.82 -12.67
CA TYR A 153 8.78 10.27 -13.55
C TYR A 153 7.75 9.53 -12.69
N TYR A 154 6.43 9.60 -12.94
CA TYR A 154 5.74 9.93 -14.20
C TYR A 154 4.66 11.00 -14.03
N VAL A 155 4.64 11.99 -14.93
CA VAL A 155 3.39 12.62 -15.35
C VAL A 155 2.77 11.69 -16.40
N LEU A 156 1.76 10.89 -16.01
CA LEU A 156 1.15 9.90 -16.89
C LEU A 156 0.23 10.56 -17.94
N GLY A 157 0.57 10.39 -19.22
CA GLY A 157 -0.44 10.24 -20.27
C GLY A 157 -0.84 11.48 -21.07
N ALA A 158 0.09 12.32 -21.53
CA ALA A 158 -0.20 13.20 -22.67
C ALA A 158 -0.45 12.35 -23.94
N LEU A 159 -1.62 12.50 -24.56
CA LEU A 159 -2.05 11.73 -25.73
C LEU A 159 -1.28 12.11 -27.00
N PHE A 160 -0.76 11.11 -27.72
CA PHE A 160 -0.28 11.27 -29.10
C PHE A 160 -0.97 10.29 -30.06
N LEU A 161 -2.01 10.79 -30.71
CA LEU A 161 -2.37 10.46 -32.10
C LEU A 161 -1.33 11.13 -33.03
N ILE A 162 -1.01 10.71 -34.25
CA ILE A 162 -1.54 9.71 -35.21
C ILE A 162 -0.30 9.10 -35.96
N ALA A 163 -0.33 8.18 -36.95
CA ALA A 163 -1.41 7.71 -37.83
C ALA A 163 -1.43 6.17 -37.99
N GLY A 164 -0.66 5.60 -38.92
CA GLY A 164 -0.61 4.14 -39.15
C GLY A 164 0.14 3.73 -40.42
N LEU A 165 0.28 2.41 -40.61
CA LEU A 165 0.86 1.79 -41.80
C LEU A 165 -0.05 0.66 -42.32
N ARG A 166 -0.43 0.71 -43.59
CA ARG A 166 -1.22 -0.35 -44.26
C ARG A 166 -0.28 -1.41 -44.84
N LEU A 167 -0.43 -2.67 -44.44
CA LEU A 167 -0.06 -3.81 -45.28
C LEU A 167 -1.31 -4.63 -45.63
N THR A 168 -1.43 -5.03 -46.90
CA THR A 168 -2.54 -5.87 -47.37
C THR A 168 -2.01 -7.18 -47.96
N SER A 169 -2.53 -8.30 -47.47
CA SER A 169 -2.38 -9.62 -48.10
C SER A 169 -3.61 -10.44 -47.70
N ARG A 170 -4.71 -10.35 -48.46
CA ARG A 170 -5.03 -11.09 -49.70
C ARG A 170 -5.45 -12.54 -49.41
N LYS A 171 -6.73 -12.82 -49.65
CA LYS A 171 -7.35 -14.14 -49.48
C LYS A 171 -6.60 -15.24 -50.25
N SER A 172 -6.45 -16.40 -49.62
CA SER A 172 -6.48 -17.68 -50.33
C SER A 172 -7.72 -18.46 -49.89
N LYS A 173 -8.48 -19.01 -50.84
CA LYS A 173 -9.55 -19.98 -50.61
C LYS A 173 -9.28 -21.14 -51.55
N LYS A 174 -9.09 -22.35 -51.00
CA LYS A 174 -9.16 -23.58 -51.78
C LYS A 174 -9.86 -24.68 -50.99
N ILE A 175 -10.86 -25.24 -51.67
CA ILE A 175 -11.46 -26.58 -51.50
C ILE A 175 -11.90 -26.83 -50.05
#